data_AF-C9SWB4-F1
#
_entry.id   AF-C9SWB4-F1
#
_cell.length_a   1.000
_cell.length_b   1.000
_cell.length_c   1.000
_cell.angle_alpha   90.00
_cell.angle_beta   90.00
_cell.angle_gamma   90.00
#
_symmetry.space_group_name_H-M   'P 1'
#
loop_
_entity.id
_entity.type
_entity.pdbx_description
1 polymer ?
#
loop_
_entity_poly.entity_id
_entity_poly.type
_entity_poly.pdbx_seq_one_letter_code
_entity_poly.pdbx_strand_id
1 'polypeptide(L)'
;MENEFSRIDLTCSAESLIPSGPGYDDINHQVCTLAGSTPGTTLVDGSQYIAQGFSYFKGDMWRNFGIIVALIVGFLILNVLLGEIVNFGAGGNSAKVYQKPNAERKKAQRGAPRERERKRPRAQKGTS
;
A
#
# COMPACT_ATOMS: atom_id res chain seq x y z
N MET A 1 -0.56 5.07 18.85
CA MET A 1 -1.47 5.11 20.00
C MET A 1 -0.83 5.78 21.20
N GLU A 2 0.45 5.51 21.49
CA GLU A 2 1.19 6.18 22.58
C GLU A 2 1.23 7.72 22.48
N ASN A 3 1.38 8.31 21.29
CA ASN A 3 1.42 9.78 21.14
C ASN A 3 0.17 10.51 21.67
N GLU A 4 -1.02 9.93 21.56
CA GLU A 4 -2.27 10.54 22.04
C GLU A 4 -2.50 10.21 23.52
N PHE A 5 -2.29 8.96 23.91
CA PHE A 5 -2.49 8.52 25.29
C PHE A 5 -1.47 9.11 26.27
N SER A 6 -0.30 9.52 25.79
CA SER A 6 0.68 10.22 26.63
C SER A 6 0.28 11.65 27.02
N ARG A 7 -0.84 12.16 26.51
CA ARG A 7 -1.35 13.52 26.77
C ARG A 7 -2.63 13.53 27.59
N ILE A 8 -3.13 12.36 28.00
CA ILE A 8 -4.39 12.23 28.72
C ILE A 8 -4.19 11.44 30.01
N ASP A 9 -4.99 11.80 31.01
CA ASP A 9 -5.15 11.02 32.23
C ASP A 9 -6.54 10.40 32.25
N LEU A 10 -6.61 9.12 32.64
CA LEU A 10 -7.86 8.38 32.79
C LEU A 10 -8.32 8.52 34.24
N THR A 11 -9.52 9.03 34.44
CA THR A 11 -10.12 9.16 35.78
C THR A 11 -10.98 7.95 36.08
N CYS A 12 -10.71 7.28 37.19
CA CYS A 12 -11.47 6.13 37.63
C CYS A 12 -12.75 6.53 38.38
N SER A 13 -13.85 5.85 38.06
CA SER A 13 -15.11 5.97 38.78
C SER A 13 -15.06 5.18 40.09
N ALA A 14 -15.96 5.50 41.02
CA ALA A 14 -16.06 4.80 42.31
C ALA A 14 -16.26 3.28 42.15
N GLU A 15 -16.94 2.85 41.10
CA GLU A 15 -17.17 1.43 40.78
C GLU A 15 -15.88 0.69 40.38
N SER A 16 -14.89 1.43 39.85
CA SER A 16 -13.62 0.87 39.39
C SER A 16 -12.52 0.91 40.46
N LEU A 17 -12.82 1.44 41.64
CA LEU A 17 -11.92 1.45 42.79
C LEU A 17 -12.12 0.18 43.62
N ILE A 18 -11.02 -0.45 44.01
CA ILE A 18 -11.02 -1.65 44.85
C ILE A 18 -10.10 -1.39 46.05
N PRO A 19 -10.53 -1.70 47.28
CA PRO A 19 -11.86 -2.17 47.67
C PRO A 19 -12.94 -1.09 47.59
N SER A 20 -14.17 -1.48 47.24
CA SER A 20 -15.36 -0.62 47.21
C SER A 20 -16.42 -1.09 48.20
N GLY A 21 -17.23 -0.16 48.70
CA GLY A 21 -18.35 -0.44 49.61
C GLY A 21 -18.36 0.46 50.84
N PRO A 22 -19.38 0.32 51.71
CA PRO A 22 -19.55 1.16 52.89
C PRO A 22 -18.31 1.10 53.81
N GLY A 23 -17.74 2.26 54.12
CA GLY A 23 -16.55 2.38 54.97
C GLY A 23 -15.21 2.36 54.22
N TYR A 24 -15.22 2.14 52.90
CA TYR A 24 -14.04 2.31 52.03
C TYR A 24 -14.09 3.68 51.34
N ASP A 25 -13.85 4.74 52.11
CA ASP A 25 -13.88 6.13 51.64
C ASP A 25 -12.46 6.76 51.55
N ASP A 26 -11.43 6.01 51.97
CA ASP A 26 -10.04 6.47 51.93
C ASP A 26 -9.31 5.99 50.67
N ILE A 27 -9.03 6.93 49.77
CA ILE A 27 -8.32 6.68 48.51
C ILE A 27 -6.92 6.08 48.73
N ASN A 28 -6.26 6.37 49.86
CA ASN A 28 -4.93 5.82 50.18
C ASN A 28 -4.94 4.29 50.33
N HIS A 29 -6.11 3.72 50.60
CA HIS A 29 -6.33 2.29 50.74
C HIS A 29 -7.06 1.69 49.53
N GLN A 30 -7.24 2.46 48.45
CA GLN A 30 -7.91 2.05 47.23
C GLN A 30 -6.98 2.17 46.02
N VAL A 31 -7.24 1.31 45.04
CA VAL A 31 -6.56 1.33 43.75
C VAL A 31 -7.56 1.10 42.63
N CYS A 32 -7.33 1.73 41.48
CA CYS A 32 -8.17 1.54 40.32
C CYS A 32 -7.87 0.21 39.61
N THR A 33 -8.88 -0.43 39.03
CA THR A 33 -8.73 -1.67 38.25
C THR A 33 -8.05 -1.49 36.90
N LEU A 34 -7.93 -0.27 36.41
CA LEU A 34 -7.25 0.03 35.14
C LEU A 34 -5.77 -0.37 35.22
N ALA A 35 -5.26 -0.97 34.14
CA ALA A 35 -3.85 -1.28 34.01
C ALA A 35 -2.98 -0.02 34.18
N GLY A 36 -1.87 -0.13 34.89
CA GLY A 36 -0.97 1.00 35.17
C GLY A 36 -1.47 1.98 36.24
N SER A 37 -2.53 1.66 36.98
CA SER A 37 -2.97 2.43 38.14
C SER A 37 -1.98 2.34 39.30
N THR A 38 -1.99 3.36 40.16
CA THR A 38 -1.21 3.38 41.41
C THR A 38 -2.15 3.58 42.60
N PRO A 39 -1.86 2.97 43.77
CA PRO A 39 -2.67 3.18 44.97
C PRO A 39 -2.66 4.65 45.42
N GLY A 40 -3.75 5.12 46.01
CA GLY A 40 -3.82 6.50 46.53
C GLY A 40 -4.23 7.56 45.51
N THR A 41 -4.56 7.18 44.28
CA THR A 41 -5.04 8.10 43.25
C THR A 41 -6.16 7.50 42.42
N THR A 42 -7.10 8.37 42.01
CA THR A 42 -8.14 8.03 41.02
C THR A 42 -7.69 8.31 39.59
N LEU A 43 -6.52 8.92 39.40
CA LEU A 43 -5.94 9.25 38.11
C LEU A 43 -4.95 8.17 37.69
N VAL A 44 -5.11 7.68 36.47
CA VAL A 44 -4.21 6.74 35.82
C VAL A 44 -3.60 7.43 34.60
N ASP A 45 -2.28 7.57 34.60
CA ASP A 45 -1.54 8.14 33.48
C ASP A 45 -1.76 7.29 32.22
N GLY A 46 -2.17 7.92 31.13
CA GLY A 46 -2.51 7.22 29.89
C GLY A 46 -1.31 6.49 29.27
N SER A 47 -0.08 6.95 29.52
CA SER A 47 1.13 6.26 29.05
C SER A 47 1.38 4.97 29.83
N GLN A 48 1.14 4.97 31.15
CA GLN A 48 1.20 3.76 31.97
C GLN A 48 0.11 2.76 31.62
N TYR A 49 -1.10 3.25 31.35
CA TYR A 49 -2.21 2.41 30.91
C TYR A 49 -1.87 1.62 29.64
N ILE A 50 -1.33 2.30 28.64
CA ILE A 50 -0.94 1.66 27.38
C ILE A 50 0.31 0.78 27.53
N ALA A 51 1.27 1.19 28.35
CA ALA A 51 2.47 0.40 28.58
C ALA A 51 2.15 -0.93 29.30
N GLN A 52 1.33 -0.91 30.34
CA GLN A 52 0.99 -2.09 31.13
C GLN A 52 -0.12 -2.93 30.50
N GLY A 53 -1.10 -2.30 29.84
CA GLY A 53 -2.22 -2.99 29.21
C GLY A 53 -1.91 -3.57 27.82
N PHE A 54 -1.06 -2.90 27.04
CA PHE A 54 -0.80 -3.24 25.64
C PHE A 54 0.69 -3.40 25.29
N SER A 55 1.60 -3.27 26.27
CA SER A 55 3.05 -3.38 26.05
C SER A 55 3.60 -2.41 25.00
N TYR A 56 2.97 -1.24 24.83
CA TYR A 56 3.49 -0.21 23.94
C TYR A 56 4.32 0.79 24.73
N PHE A 57 5.63 0.74 24.50
CA PHE A 57 6.60 1.63 25.11
C PHE A 57 7.04 2.71 24.14
N LYS A 58 7.24 3.94 24.64
CA LYS A 58 7.74 5.08 23.84
C LYS A 58 9.05 4.74 23.12
N GLY A 59 9.94 4.02 23.79
CA GLY A 59 11.27 3.65 23.27
C GLY A 59 11.24 2.71 22.07
N ASP A 60 10.15 1.95 21.88
CA ASP A 60 10.04 0.98 20.81
C ASP A 60 9.54 1.57 19.50
N MET A 61 8.98 2.78 19.55
CA MET A 61 8.37 3.43 18.39
C MET A 61 9.36 3.62 17.24
N TRP A 62 10.55 4.11 17.53
CA TRP A 62 11.58 4.35 16.53
C TRP A 62 12.20 3.06 15.98
N ARG A 63 12.39 2.04 16.82
CA ARG A 63 12.85 0.71 16.38
C ARG A 63 11.85 0.08 15.42
N ASN A 64 10.57 0.07 15.79
CA ASN A 64 9.50 -0.50 14.98
C ASN A 64 9.34 0.26 13.67
N PHE A 65 9.38 1.59 13.70
CA PHE A 65 9.37 2.42 12.50
C PHE A 65 10.55 2.11 11.58
N GLY A 66 11.77 2.00 12.13
CA GLY A 66 12.95 1.62 11.36
C GLY A 66 12.83 0.25 10.70
N ILE A 67 12.28 -0.75 11.39
CA ILE A 67 12.02 -2.09 10.83
C ILE A 67 11.05 -2.01 9.65
N ILE A 68 9.96 -1.25 9.79
CA ILE A 68 8.97 -1.07 8.71
C ILE A 68 9.62 -0.40 7.50
N VAL A 69 10.40 0.67 7.71
CA VAL A 69 11.14 1.34 6.62
C VAL A 69 12.12 0.39 5.95
N ALA A 70 12.87 -0.42 6.73
CA ALA A 70 13.79 -1.40 6.19
C ALA A 70 13.09 -2.49 5.36
N LEU A 71 11.93 -2.97 5.81
CA LEU A 71 11.10 -3.92 5.05
C LEU A 71 10.58 -3.30 3.75
N ILE A 72 10.11 -2.04 3.78
CA ILE A 72 9.66 -1.32 2.58
C ILE A 72 10.80 -1.22 1.56
N VAL A 73 11.97 -0.71 1.99
CA VAL A 73 13.13 -0.56 1.11
C VAL A 73 13.59 -1.93 0.59
N GLY A 74 13.64 -2.94 1.45
CA GLY A 74 13.99 -4.31 1.07
C GLY A 74 13.05 -4.89 0.02
N PHE A 75 11.74 -4.74 0.20
CA PHE A 75 10.75 -5.18 -0.78
C PHE A 75 10.79 -4.36 -2.07
N LEU A 76 11.07 -3.06 -2.01
CA LEU A 76 11.25 -2.24 -3.23
C LEU A 76 12.46 -2.71 -4.04
N ILE A 77 13.60 -2.94 -3.38
CA ILE A 77 14.80 -3.48 -4.03
C ILE A 77 14.49 -4.86 -4.62
N LEU A 78 13.85 -5.74 -3.85
CA LEU A 78 13.46 -7.06 -4.33
C LEU A 78 12.50 -6.97 -5.54
N ASN A 79 11.56 -6.03 -5.54
CA ASN A 79 10.66 -5.83 -6.68
C ASN A 79 11.41 -5.37 -7.94
N VAL A 80 12.37 -4.44 -7.81
CA VAL A 80 13.19 -4.00 -8.94
C VAL A 80 14.04 -5.14 -9.47
N LEU A 81 14.76 -5.84 -8.58
CA LEU A 81 15.59 -6.98 -8.97
C LEU A 81 14.76 -8.09 -9.61
N LEU A 82 13.61 -8.43 -9.04
CA LEU A 82 12.74 -9.44 -9.61
C LEU A 82 12.15 -8.97 -10.95
N GLY A 83 11.82 -7.69 -11.11
CA GLY A 83 11.37 -7.14 -12.39
C GLY A 83 12.46 -7.15 -13.47
N GLU A 84 13.72 -6.97 -13.09
CA GLU A 84 14.87 -7.07 -14.01
C GLU A 84 15.24 -8.51 -14.36
N ILE A 85 15.19 -9.42 -13.37
CA ILE A 85 15.57 -10.83 -13.54
C ILE A 85 14.44 -11.62 -14.21
N VAL A 86 13.20 -11.36 -13.82
CA VAL A 86 12.02 -12.06 -14.34
C VAL A 86 11.52 -11.32 -15.56
N ASN A 87 12.11 -11.66 -16.69
CA ASN A 87 11.52 -11.36 -17.98
C ASN A 87 10.31 -12.29 -18.19
N PHE A 88 9.15 -11.89 -17.68
CA PHE A 88 7.88 -12.41 -18.19
C PHE A 88 7.88 -12.02 -19.65
N GLY A 89 8.15 -12.96 -20.57
CA GLY A 89 8.22 -12.72 -22.00
C GLY A 89 6.92 -12.13 -22.54
N ALA A 90 6.70 -10.84 -22.33
CA ALA A 90 5.53 -10.09 -22.73
C ALA A 90 5.91 -9.30 -23.99
N GLY A 91 6.35 -10.02 -25.00
CA GLY A 91 6.16 -9.61 -26.37
C GLY A 91 5.21 -10.62 -26.94
N GLY A 92 3.90 -10.33 -26.99
CA GLY A 92 2.96 -11.20 -27.66
C GLY A 92 3.57 -11.61 -29.00
N ASN A 93 3.73 -12.92 -29.20
CA ASN A 93 4.15 -13.48 -30.48
C ASN A 93 3.03 -13.19 -31.49
N SER A 94 2.84 -11.93 -31.87
CA SER A 94 2.45 -11.62 -33.24
C SER A 94 3.64 -12.05 -34.08
N ALA A 95 3.76 -13.37 -34.27
CA ALA A 95 4.55 -13.93 -35.34
C ALA A 95 4.04 -13.21 -36.58
N LYS A 96 4.79 -12.22 -37.08
CA LYS A 96 4.51 -11.64 -38.38
C LYS A 96 4.85 -12.74 -39.36
N VAL A 97 3.88 -13.63 -39.60
CA VAL A 97 3.96 -14.66 -40.61
C VAL A 97 3.96 -13.93 -41.94
N TYR A 98 5.15 -13.60 -42.42
CA TYR A 98 5.33 -13.10 -43.77
C TYR A 98 5.08 -14.28 -44.72
N GLN A 99 3.89 -14.31 -45.34
CA GLN A 99 3.63 -15.20 -46.46
C GLN A 99 4.68 -14.94 -47.56
N LYS A 100 5.49 -15.95 -47.89
CA LYS A 100 6.39 -15.87 -49.05
C LYS A 100 5.56 -15.61 -50.32
N PRO A 101 6.00 -14.69 -51.20
CA PRO A 101 5.22 -14.31 -52.38
C PRO A 101 5.14 -15.49 -53.37
N ASN A 102 3.93 -15.97 -53.61
CA ASN A 102 3.65 -17.02 -54.60
C ASN A 102 3.59 -16.42 -56.02
N ALA A 103 3.86 -17.22 -57.06
CA ALA A 103 3.97 -16.73 -58.45
C ALA A 103 2.73 -15.92 -58.90
N GLU A 104 1.54 -16.36 -58.50
CA GLU A 104 0.26 -15.69 -58.74
C GLU A 104 0.18 -14.30 -58.09
N ARG A 105 0.70 -14.15 -56.86
CA ARG A 105 0.70 -12.85 -56.15
C ARG A 105 1.75 -11.89 -56.69
N LYS A 106 2.87 -12.42 -57.20
CA LYS A 106 3.88 -11.63 -57.94
C LYS A 106 3.30 -11.07 -59.24
N LYS A 107 2.47 -11.86 -59.94
CA LYS A 107 1.71 -11.38 -61.12
C LYS A 107 0.66 -10.34 -60.72
N ALA A 108 -0.09 -10.56 -59.65
CA ALA A 108 -1.09 -9.61 -59.15
C ALA A 108 -0.46 -8.26 -58.72
N GLN A 109 0.69 -8.26 -58.04
CA GLN A 109 1.41 -7.03 -57.69
C GLN A 109 2.06 -6.33 -58.89
N ARG A 110 2.48 -7.07 -59.92
CA ARG A 110 2.97 -6.48 -61.19
C ARG A 110 1.84 -5.93 -62.05
N GLY A 111 0.63 -6.48 -61.93
CA GLY A 111 -0.58 -6.01 -62.63
C GLY A 111 -1.29 -4.84 -61.95
N ALA A 112 -1.20 -4.73 -60.62
CA ALA A 112 -1.90 -3.72 -59.84
C ALA A 112 -1.57 -2.25 -60.20
N PRO A 113 -0.31 -1.85 -60.48
CA PRO A 113 0.02 -0.50 -60.91
C PRO A 113 -0.62 -0.18 -62.27
N ARG A 114 -0.56 -1.14 -63.20
CA ARG A 114 -1.08 -1.00 -64.57
C ARG A 114 -2.60 -0.93 -64.60
N GLU A 115 -3.30 -1.64 -63.72
CA GLU A 115 -4.77 -1.56 -63.64
C GLU A 115 -5.25 -0.27 -62.96
N ARG A 116 -4.53 0.23 -61.94
CA ARG A 116 -4.84 1.52 -61.29
C ARG A 116 -4.64 2.70 -62.24
N GLU A 117 -3.65 2.66 -63.13
CA GLU A 117 -3.49 3.65 -64.20
C GLU A 117 -4.55 3.52 -65.29
N ARG A 118 -4.94 2.28 -65.66
CA ARG A 118 -5.95 2.04 -66.70
C ARG A 118 -7.37 2.43 -66.27
N LYS A 119 -7.66 2.38 -64.96
CA LYS A 119 -8.94 2.83 -64.36
C LYS A 119 -8.92 4.29 -63.89
N ARG A 120 -7.84 5.05 -64.13
CA ARG A 120 -7.78 6.49 -63.82
C ARG A 120 -8.65 7.23 -64.86
N PRO A 121 -9.79 7.84 -64.47
CA PRO A 121 -10.63 8.54 -65.44
C PRO A 121 -9.88 9.71 -66.09
N ARG A 122 -9.99 9.85 -67.41
CA ARG A 122 -9.46 10.99 -68.16
C ARG A 122 -10.31 12.23 -67.90
N ALA A 123 -9.96 13.01 -66.89
CA ALA A 123 -10.30 14.42 -66.76
C ALA A 123 -9.19 15.01 -65.88
N GLN A 124 -8.37 15.98 -66.27
CA GLN A 124 -8.60 17.15 -67.10
C GLN A 124 -7.41 17.37 -68.07
N LYS A 125 -7.72 17.57 -69.35
CA LYS A 125 -6.96 18.46 -70.23
C LYS A 125 -7.98 19.44 -70.82
N GLY A 126 -7.82 20.71 -70.50
CA GLY A 126 -8.55 21.87 -71.01
C GLY A 126 -8.03 23.08 -70.24
N THR A 127 -6.99 23.75 -70.72
CA THR A 127 -6.99 24.90 -71.64
C THR A 127 -7.52 26.19 -71.03
N SER A 128 -6.64 27.20 -71.06
CA SER A 128 -6.77 28.62 -70.76
C SER A 128 -6.73 29.06 -69.30
#